data_AF-B5Y9K4-F1
#
_entry.id   AF-B5Y9K4-F1
#
_cell.length_a   1.000
_cell.length_b   1.000
_cell.length_c   1.000
_cell.angle_alpha   90.00
_cell.angle_beta   90.00
_cell.angle_gamma   90.00
#
_symmetry.space_group_name_H-M   'P 1'
#
loop_
_entity.id
_entity.type
_entity.pdbx_description
1 polymer ?
#
loop_
_entity_poly.entity_id
_entity_poly.type
_entity_poly.pdbx_seq_one_letter_code
_entity_poly.pdbx_strand_id
1 'polypeptide(L)'
;MRKILSILLILVLLSVGTVQGETWSSALIVTQINAKQLYIVTNSFTSYKLDGNTVTFSSKWNGGSMETGVFQVTANPWLSVKSSTPFTIKMLSPREFLISAIDESAVVLPNVDVDVHTTTEVITPTLPETPTLPETPTLPETPTLPETPTEVVPTPSVVTPSIQPGTGLYDPQTLQLAIQFRLDKINRQVPAATVVEISTAVSRWANYFNLDPFLVIGLIEMESGFNPNVVSTSSAVGLMQILESNFYNYAAQLGVKSDPFDVDSNVAVGCKMLSNSMTIWQRPFMALRSYLLGSTGLMNSILAGNDAADSNGTRSINYANVVLNIRNSIYQYFNLTPPKEQYVVVLDPGHGGYNPGNGMYNMGAIGLNGIYESEVVLDISLKVADILRSNGVTVQLTRTRERDKSNPYDLEDRLRLAENFKPNLLLSIHANSFTSSTANGVETYWRTWQSKWFATTVHNAYLKQAQLRDRGVKQDTTLFILKGTSYPSAMIEVGFITNPVDYALLSTPEGRTKAAQGIAKGILEFMGIDVKPLDR
;
A
#
# COMPACT_ATOMS: atom_id res chain seq x y z
N MET A 1 -23.23 34.60 -9.24
CA MET A 1 -22.78 34.70 -10.65
C MET A 1 -22.24 33.33 -11.02
N ARG A 2 -23.04 32.45 -11.64
CA ARG A 2 -23.27 32.25 -13.09
C ARG A 2 -22.27 31.25 -13.72
N LYS A 3 -22.86 30.15 -14.22
CA LYS A 3 -22.40 29.15 -15.20
C LYS A 3 -21.47 28.04 -14.69
N ILE A 4 -22.06 26.93 -14.29
CA ILE A 4 -21.56 25.60 -14.69
C ILE A 4 -22.60 25.06 -15.67
N LEU A 5 -22.26 25.09 -16.96
CA LEU A 5 -23.05 24.46 -18.02
C LEU A 5 -22.92 22.94 -17.89
N SER A 6 -24.02 22.29 -18.24
CA SER A 6 -24.23 20.85 -18.40
C SER A 6 -23.04 20.11 -19.02
N ILE A 7 -22.59 19.02 -18.39
CA ILE A 7 -21.74 18.01 -19.02
C ILE A 7 -22.49 16.67 -18.96
N LEU A 8 -22.87 16.20 -20.14
CA LEU A 8 -23.52 14.92 -20.39
C LEU A 8 -22.42 13.86 -20.53
N LEU A 9 -22.24 13.02 -19.51
CA LEU A 9 -21.30 11.89 -19.56
C LEU A 9 -22.02 10.72 -20.26
N ILE A 10 -21.47 10.22 -21.37
CA ILE A 10 -21.91 8.97 -21.99
C ILE A 10 -20.88 7.91 -21.62
N LEU A 11 -21.31 6.92 -20.85
CA LEU A 11 -20.49 5.80 -20.42
C LEU A 11 -21.00 4.57 -21.17
N VAL A 12 -20.16 3.92 -22.00
CA VAL A 12 -20.55 2.70 -22.71
C VAL A 12 -19.45 1.63 -22.66
N LEU A 13 -19.66 0.72 -21.71
CA LEU A 13 -19.36 -0.73 -21.61
C LEU A 13 -17.95 -1.32 -21.66
N LEU A 14 -17.76 -2.22 -20.67
CA LEU A 14 -16.74 -3.25 -20.54
C LEU A 14 -17.15 -4.44 -21.43
N SER A 15 -16.28 -4.92 -22.31
CA SER A 15 -16.49 -6.26 -22.88
C SER A 15 -16.11 -7.30 -21.84
N VAL A 16 -17.03 -8.22 -21.53
CA VAL A 16 -16.73 -9.42 -20.76
C VAL A 16 -16.69 -10.62 -21.70
N GLY A 17 -15.49 -11.15 -21.97
CA GLY A 17 -15.30 -12.36 -22.77
C GLY A 17 -14.82 -13.49 -21.89
N THR A 18 -15.27 -14.73 -22.16
CA THR A 18 -14.74 -15.93 -21.50
C THR A 18 -13.96 -16.74 -22.53
N VAL A 19 -12.65 -16.90 -22.31
CA VAL A 19 -11.80 -17.79 -23.11
C VAL A 19 -11.17 -18.78 -22.15
N GLN A 20 -11.37 -20.09 -22.39
CA GLN A 20 -10.89 -21.19 -21.55
C GLN A 20 -11.30 -21.12 -20.06
N GLY A 21 -12.44 -20.50 -19.73
CA GLY A 21 -12.96 -20.46 -18.36
C GLY A 21 -12.48 -19.27 -17.51
N GLU A 22 -11.70 -18.37 -18.08
CA GLU A 22 -11.33 -17.09 -17.42
C GLU A 22 -12.16 -15.93 -17.98
N THR A 23 -12.71 -15.11 -17.09
CA THR A 23 -13.52 -13.92 -17.38
C THR A 23 -12.61 -12.70 -17.54
N TRP A 24 -12.61 -12.06 -18.71
CA TRP A 24 -11.80 -10.87 -18.98
C TRP A 24 -12.69 -9.63 -19.05
N SER A 25 -12.18 -8.47 -18.63
CA SER A 25 -12.89 -7.19 -18.78
C SER A 25 -12.01 -6.14 -19.48
N SER A 26 -12.38 -5.68 -20.68
CA SER A 26 -11.74 -4.53 -21.33
C SER A 26 -12.65 -3.30 -21.23
N ALA A 27 -12.21 -2.22 -20.58
CA ALA A 27 -12.98 -0.99 -20.50
C ALA A 27 -12.78 -0.16 -21.77
N LEU A 28 -13.85 0.12 -22.50
CA LEU A 28 -13.87 1.15 -23.54
C LEU A 28 -14.49 2.42 -22.94
N ILE A 29 -13.70 3.46 -22.72
CA ILE A 29 -14.23 4.76 -22.30
C ILE A 29 -14.38 5.65 -23.52
N VAL A 30 -15.62 5.94 -23.90
CA VAL A 30 -15.97 6.87 -24.97
C VAL A 30 -16.51 8.15 -24.34
N THR A 31 -15.67 9.17 -24.17
CA THR A 31 -16.12 10.46 -23.63
C THR A 31 -16.13 11.54 -24.72
N GLN A 32 -17.17 12.37 -24.71
CA GLN A 32 -17.24 13.60 -25.48
C GLN A 32 -16.75 14.75 -24.59
N ILE A 33 -15.47 15.10 -24.72
CA ILE A 33 -14.88 16.22 -23.98
C ILE A 33 -15.26 17.55 -24.66
N ASN A 34 -15.50 17.54 -25.99
CA ASN A 34 -15.97 18.68 -26.78
C ASN A 34 -16.83 18.24 -27.99
N ALA A 35 -17.43 19.20 -28.72
CA ALA A 35 -18.33 18.92 -29.85
C ALA A 35 -17.69 18.19 -31.06
N LYS A 36 -16.39 17.84 -31.02
CA LYS A 36 -15.63 17.38 -32.20
C LYS A 36 -14.68 16.19 -31.96
N GLN A 37 -14.53 15.68 -30.73
CA GLN A 37 -13.55 14.64 -30.43
C GLN A 37 -14.14 13.49 -29.61
N LEU A 38 -13.74 12.28 -29.99
CA LEU A 38 -14.11 11.03 -29.34
C LEU A 38 -12.82 10.32 -28.88
N TYR A 39 -12.72 9.99 -27.60
CA TYR A 39 -11.56 9.29 -27.05
C TYR A 39 -11.85 7.81 -26.88
N ILE A 40 -10.85 6.96 -27.11
CA ILE A 40 -10.89 5.51 -26.88
C ILE A 40 -9.69 5.15 -26.00
N VAL A 41 -9.95 4.58 -24.82
CA VAL A 41 -8.92 4.17 -23.85
C VAL A 41 -8.95 2.66 -23.71
N THR A 42 -7.79 2.00 -23.81
CA THR A 42 -7.70 0.53 -23.72
C THR A 42 -6.40 0.12 -22.99
N ASN A 43 -6.41 -0.99 -22.25
CA ASN A 43 -5.27 -1.44 -21.44
C ASN A 43 -4.43 -2.57 -22.04
N SER A 44 -4.83 -3.17 -23.18
CA SER A 44 -4.31 -4.48 -23.57
C SER A 44 -4.12 -4.71 -25.08
N PHE A 45 -4.19 -3.68 -25.92
CA PHE A 45 -4.03 -3.85 -27.37
C PHE A 45 -2.55 -3.74 -27.80
N THR A 46 -2.12 -4.65 -28.66
CA THR A 46 -0.78 -4.64 -29.28
C THR A 46 -0.76 -3.90 -30.61
N SER A 47 -1.86 -3.85 -31.36
CA SER A 47 -2.01 -3.01 -32.56
C SER A 47 -3.48 -2.80 -32.93
N TYR A 48 -3.76 -1.83 -33.81
CA TYR A 48 -5.11 -1.61 -34.34
C TYR A 48 -5.10 -1.00 -35.75
N LYS A 49 -6.24 -1.10 -36.45
CA LYS A 49 -6.54 -0.46 -37.74
C LYS A 49 -7.93 0.18 -37.67
N LEU A 50 -8.05 1.38 -38.22
CA LEU A 50 -9.29 2.12 -38.39
C LEU A 50 -9.71 2.10 -39.85
N ASP A 51 -10.99 1.79 -40.10
CA ASP A 51 -11.62 1.92 -41.42
C ASP A 51 -13.05 2.48 -41.25
N GLY A 52 -13.19 3.79 -41.46
CA GLY A 52 -14.42 4.52 -41.12
C GLY A 52 -14.75 4.44 -39.63
N ASN A 53 -15.93 3.90 -39.30
CA ASN A 53 -16.39 3.67 -37.92
C ASN A 53 -16.01 2.27 -37.38
N THR A 54 -15.22 1.52 -38.15
CA THR A 54 -14.81 0.16 -37.80
C THR A 54 -13.43 0.20 -37.13
N VAL A 55 -13.31 -0.46 -35.97
CA VAL A 55 -12.03 -0.67 -35.30
C VAL A 55 -11.69 -2.16 -35.36
N THR A 56 -10.56 -2.49 -35.97
CA THR A 56 -9.95 -3.83 -35.91
C THR A 56 -8.75 -3.75 -34.97
N PHE A 57 -8.63 -4.67 -34.01
CA PHE A 57 -7.54 -4.65 -33.02
C PHE A 57 -6.88 -6.02 -32.90
N SER A 58 -5.64 -6.03 -32.44
CA SER A 58 -4.92 -7.23 -32.00
C SER A 58 -4.45 -7.08 -30.56
N SER A 59 -4.42 -8.19 -29.82
CA SER A 59 -3.82 -8.25 -28.47
C SER A 59 -2.93 -9.48 -28.33
N LYS A 60 -1.85 -9.36 -27.53
CA LYS A 60 -1.05 -10.50 -27.06
C LYS A 60 -1.19 -10.64 -25.55
N TRP A 61 -1.42 -11.87 -25.11
CA TRP A 61 -1.22 -12.25 -23.72
C TRP A 61 0.23 -12.69 -23.47
N ASN A 62 0.68 -12.63 -22.22
CA ASN A 62 2.04 -13.02 -21.80
C ASN A 62 2.38 -14.45 -22.27
N GLY A 63 3.09 -14.54 -23.41
CA GLY A 63 3.52 -15.81 -24.01
C GLY A 63 2.51 -16.53 -24.91
N GLY A 64 1.31 -15.97 -25.15
CA GLY A 64 0.25 -16.58 -25.98
C GLY A 64 0.23 -16.11 -27.45
N SER A 65 -0.54 -16.80 -28.29
CA SER A 65 -0.79 -16.43 -29.69
C SER A 65 -1.61 -15.14 -29.80
N MET A 66 -1.38 -14.38 -30.87
CA MET A 66 -2.02 -13.09 -31.12
C MET A 66 -3.48 -13.29 -31.56
N GLU A 67 -4.43 -12.66 -30.87
CA GLU A 67 -5.85 -12.71 -31.20
C GLU A 67 -6.33 -11.38 -31.78
N THR A 68 -7.19 -11.42 -32.79
CA THR A 68 -7.76 -10.25 -33.46
C THR A 68 -9.27 -10.15 -33.27
N GLY A 69 -9.76 -8.94 -32.96
CA GLY A 69 -11.19 -8.65 -32.82
C GLY A 69 -11.63 -7.44 -33.65
N VAL A 70 -12.94 -7.34 -33.90
CA VAL A 70 -13.56 -6.22 -34.65
C VAL A 70 -14.78 -5.71 -33.89
N PHE A 71 -14.91 -4.39 -33.77
CA PHE A 71 -16.17 -3.76 -33.33
C PHE A 71 -16.53 -2.54 -34.19
N GLN A 72 -17.83 -2.24 -34.25
CA GLN A 72 -18.39 -1.10 -34.96
C GLN A 72 -18.80 -0.01 -33.98
N VAL A 73 -18.39 1.24 -34.23
CA VAL A 73 -18.83 2.39 -33.46
C VAL A 73 -20.14 2.92 -34.06
N THR A 74 -21.27 2.56 -33.46
CA THR A 74 -22.59 3.09 -33.83
C THR A 74 -22.99 4.25 -32.93
N ALA A 75 -23.40 5.37 -33.54
CA ALA A 75 -24.03 6.46 -32.80
C ALA A 75 -25.41 6.00 -32.29
N ASN A 76 -25.66 6.16 -30.99
CA ASN A 76 -26.94 5.81 -30.38
C ASN A 76 -28.06 6.70 -30.97
N PRO A 77 -29.20 6.14 -31.44
CA PRO A 77 -30.28 6.91 -32.08
C PRO A 77 -30.94 7.98 -31.19
N TRP A 78 -30.75 7.91 -29.86
CA TRP A 78 -31.22 8.93 -28.92
C TRP A 78 -30.26 10.12 -28.77
N LEU A 79 -29.14 10.12 -29.51
CA LEU A 79 -28.07 11.10 -29.41
C LEU A 79 -27.89 11.85 -30.74
N SER A 80 -28.56 12.99 -30.92
CA SER A 80 -28.34 13.85 -32.10
C SER A 80 -27.09 14.70 -31.93
N VAL A 81 -25.91 14.17 -32.22
CA VAL A 81 -24.70 14.99 -32.33
C VAL A 81 -24.63 15.54 -33.75
N LYS A 82 -25.14 16.76 -33.97
CA LYS A 82 -24.97 17.44 -35.26
C LYS A 82 -23.55 18.03 -35.32
N SER A 83 -22.61 17.26 -35.87
CA SER A 83 -21.31 17.77 -36.30
C SER A 83 -21.24 17.69 -37.83
N SER A 84 -20.97 18.82 -38.49
CA SER A 84 -20.70 18.87 -39.93
C SER A 84 -19.24 18.53 -40.27
N THR A 85 -18.47 18.04 -39.30
CA THR A 85 -17.05 17.68 -39.41
C THR A 85 -16.80 16.26 -38.88
N PRO A 86 -15.89 15.47 -39.49
CA PRO A 86 -15.56 14.12 -39.02
C PRO A 86 -15.02 14.13 -37.58
N PHE A 87 -15.38 13.11 -36.80
CA PHE A 87 -14.83 12.93 -35.45
C PHE A 87 -13.35 12.58 -35.52
N THR A 88 -12.55 13.10 -34.59
CA THR A 88 -11.15 12.67 -34.42
C THR A 88 -11.10 11.65 -33.29
N ILE A 89 -10.54 10.46 -33.58
CA ILE A 89 -10.31 9.39 -32.60
C ILE A 89 -8.87 9.48 -32.10
N LYS A 90 -8.69 9.58 -30.78
CA LYS A 90 -7.37 9.58 -30.15
C LYS A 90 -7.28 8.47 -29.11
N MET A 91 -6.25 7.63 -29.24
CA MET A 91 -5.89 6.61 -28.26
C MET A 91 -5.02 7.25 -27.18
N LEU A 92 -5.36 7.00 -25.92
CA LEU A 92 -4.59 7.43 -24.76
C LEU A 92 -4.26 6.21 -23.92
N SER A 93 -3.02 6.12 -23.44
CA SER A 93 -2.72 5.24 -22.31
C SER A 93 -3.53 5.68 -21.08
N PRO A 94 -3.72 4.82 -20.06
CA PRO A 94 -4.38 5.21 -18.81
C PRO A 94 -3.78 6.47 -18.18
N ARG A 95 -2.47 6.64 -18.35
CA ARG A 95 -1.68 7.78 -17.88
C ARG A 95 -2.02 9.08 -18.64
N GLU A 96 -2.11 9.02 -19.97
CA GLU A 96 -2.47 10.19 -20.80
C GLU A 96 -3.94 10.57 -20.66
N PHE A 97 -4.82 9.58 -20.43
CA PHE A 97 -6.23 9.82 -20.10
C PHE A 97 -6.35 10.53 -18.75
N LEU A 98 -5.65 10.08 -17.70
CA LEU A 98 -5.67 10.77 -16.41
C LEU A 98 -5.16 12.21 -16.53
N ILE A 99 -4.06 12.44 -17.26
CA ILE A 99 -3.50 13.79 -17.45
C ILE A 99 -4.49 14.71 -18.17
N SER A 100 -5.13 14.22 -19.24
CA SER A 100 -6.14 15.00 -19.99
C SER A 100 -7.47 15.18 -19.25
N ALA A 101 -7.84 14.25 -18.36
CA ALA A 101 -9.03 14.34 -17.51
C ALA A 101 -8.85 15.24 -16.28
N ILE A 102 -7.61 15.43 -15.82
CA ILE A 102 -7.26 16.33 -14.71
C ILE A 102 -7.26 17.81 -15.15
N ASP A 103 -6.84 18.09 -16.40
CA ASP A 103 -6.87 19.45 -16.95
C ASP A 103 -8.31 19.96 -17.20
N GLU A 104 -9.27 19.07 -17.41
CA GLU A 104 -10.67 19.43 -17.67
C GLU A 104 -11.64 18.55 -16.84
N SER A 105 -11.68 18.80 -15.52
CA SER A 105 -12.73 18.42 -14.55
C SER A 105 -13.62 17.21 -14.91
N ALA A 106 -13.08 16.00 -14.89
CA ALA A 106 -13.86 14.75 -15.00
C ALA A 106 -13.94 13.97 -13.68
N VAL A 107 -15.10 13.35 -13.41
CA VAL A 107 -15.39 12.48 -12.25
C VAL A 107 -15.66 11.05 -12.72
N VAL A 108 -15.12 10.04 -12.01
CA VAL A 108 -15.31 8.60 -12.27
C VAL A 108 -16.29 8.00 -11.25
N LEU A 109 -17.28 7.20 -11.69
CA LEU A 109 -18.19 6.41 -10.84
C LEU A 109 -18.24 4.94 -11.32
N PRO A 110 -18.39 3.93 -10.43
CA PRO A 110 -18.38 2.51 -10.83
C PRO A 110 -19.77 1.86 -11.04
N ASN A 111 -19.80 0.89 -11.98
CA ASN A 111 -20.70 -0.28 -12.18
C ASN A 111 -22.09 -0.14 -12.86
N VAL A 112 -22.22 -0.64 -14.12
CA VAL A 112 -23.48 -1.11 -14.80
C VAL A 112 -23.13 -2.18 -15.87
N ASP A 113 -23.89 -3.29 -15.97
CA ASP A 113 -23.68 -4.45 -16.89
C ASP A 113 -24.59 -4.46 -18.15
N VAL A 114 -24.09 -4.96 -19.31
CA VAL A 114 -24.85 -5.34 -20.55
C VAL A 114 -24.05 -6.33 -21.45
N ASP A 115 -24.74 -7.22 -22.19
CA ASP A 115 -24.24 -8.34 -23.04
C ASP A 115 -23.59 -7.99 -24.41
N VAL A 116 -22.61 -8.80 -24.87
CA VAL A 116 -21.96 -8.72 -26.21
C VAL A 116 -21.72 -10.11 -26.82
N HIS A 117 -21.91 -10.27 -28.14
CA HIS A 117 -21.63 -11.52 -28.90
C HIS A 117 -20.30 -11.45 -29.68
N THR A 118 -19.51 -12.53 -29.66
CA THR A 118 -18.24 -12.70 -30.40
C THR A 118 -18.31 -13.85 -31.42
N THR A 119 -17.71 -13.68 -32.60
CA THR A 119 -17.45 -14.75 -33.59
C THR A 119 -15.95 -14.88 -33.84
N THR A 120 -15.43 -16.11 -33.82
CA THR A 120 -13.99 -16.42 -33.92
C THR A 120 -13.67 -16.99 -35.31
N GLU A 121 -12.69 -16.43 -36.02
CA GLU A 121 -12.02 -17.09 -37.16
C GLU A 121 -10.54 -17.33 -36.82
N VAL A 122 -10.05 -18.52 -37.15
CA VAL A 122 -8.68 -18.98 -36.90
C VAL A 122 -7.86 -18.85 -38.17
N ILE A 123 -6.75 -18.11 -38.12
CA ILE A 123 -5.74 -18.07 -39.19
C ILE A 123 -4.42 -18.63 -38.64
N THR A 124 -3.91 -19.67 -39.28
CA THR A 124 -2.65 -20.36 -38.92
C THR A 124 -1.45 -19.67 -39.60
N PRO A 125 -0.38 -19.27 -38.86
CA PRO A 125 0.85 -18.76 -39.48
C PRO A 125 1.87 -19.88 -39.74
N THR A 126 2.51 -19.83 -40.90
CA THR A 126 3.69 -20.64 -41.30
C THR A 126 4.99 -20.08 -40.71
N LEU A 127 5.89 -20.99 -40.29
CA LEU A 127 7.21 -20.71 -39.70
C LEU A 127 8.25 -20.30 -40.76
N PRO A 128 9.14 -19.32 -40.47
CA PRO A 128 10.38 -19.15 -41.23
C PRO A 128 11.55 -19.97 -40.65
N GLU A 129 12.46 -20.36 -41.54
CA GLU A 129 13.60 -21.24 -41.32
C GLU A 129 14.71 -20.64 -40.44
N THR A 130 15.42 -21.54 -39.75
CA THR A 130 16.56 -21.29 -38.85
C THR A 130 17.83 -20.91 -39.63
N PRO A 131 18.54 -19.81 -39.30
CA PRO A 131 19.89 -19.59 -39.79
C PRO A 131 20.94 -20.25 -38.88
N THR A 132 21.87 -20.97 -39.51
CA THR A 132 23.07 -21.59 -38.94
C THR A 132 24.13 -20.56 -38.55
N LEU A 133 24.84 -20.84 -37.45
CA LEU A 133 25.97 -20.06 -36.92
C LEU A 133 27.25 -20.29 -37.76
N PRO A 134 28.06 -19.24 -38.02
CA PRO A 134 29.45 -19.42 -38.46
C PRO A 134 30.44 -19.44 -37.28
N GLU A 135 31.54 -20.16 -37.51
CA GLU A 135 32.62 -20.47 -36.57
C GLU A 135 33.47 -19.26 -36.12
N THR A 136 34.08 -19.47 -34.96
CA THR A 136 34.98 -18.61 -34.18
C THR A 136 36.26 -18.20 -34.94
N PRO A 137 36.67 -16.92 -34.91
CA PRO A 137 38.04 -16.52 -35.16
C PRO A 137 38.82 -16.31 -33.85
N THR A 138 40.02 -16.85 -33.81
CA THR A 138 41.06 -16.69 -32.79
C THR A 138 41.57 -15.24 -32.71
N LEU A 139 41.74 -14.71 -31.49
CA LEU A 139 42.33 -13.39 -31.22
C LEU A 139 43.85 -13.50 -31.02
N PRO A 140 44.66 -12.55 -31.52
CA PRO A 140 46.09 -12.46 -31.24
C PRO A 140 46.39 -11.77 -29.91
N GLU A 141 47.53 -12.13 -29.32
CA GLU A 141 48.08 -11.62 -28.06
C GLU A 141 48.30 -10.10 -28.08
N THR A 142 47.99 -9.44 -26.95
CA THR A 142 48.22 -8.00 -26.72
C THR A 142 49.46 -7.80 -25.84
N PRO A 143 50.37 -6.86 -26.16
CA PRO A 143 51.63 -6.68 -25.45
C PRO A 143 51.48 -5.92 -24.12
N THR A 144 52.30 -6.32 -23.15
CA THR A 144 52.46 -5.72 -21.81
C THR A 144 53.03 -4.30 -21.86
N LEU A 145 52.39 -3.36 -21.18
CA LEU A 145 52.91 -2.02 -20.86
C LEU A 145 53.49 -2.00 -19.43
N PRO A 146 54.52 -1.15 -19.15
CA PRO A 146 55.24 -1.13 -17.88
C PRO A 146 54.47 -0.45 -16.74
N GLU A 147 54.71 -0.93 -15.52
CA GLU A 147 54.13 -0.47 -14.25
C GLU A 147 54.61 0.94 -13.86
N THR A 148 53.67 1.78 -13.43
CA THR A 148 53.93 3.11 -12.82
C THR A 148 53.88 2.98 -11.28
N PRO A 149 54.76 3.66 -10.50
CA PRO A 149 54.84 3.45 -9.05
C PRO A 149 53.61 3.99 -8.31
N THR A 150 53.13 3.21 -7.35
CA THR A 150 52.00 3.54 -6.46
C THR A 150 52.43 4.56 -5.40
N GLU A 151 51.85 5.76 -5.42
CA GLU A 151 52.00 6.75 -4.36
C GLU A 151 51.08 6.38 -3.19
N VAL A 152 51.66 6.18 -2.00
CA VAL A 152 50.93 5.83 -0.78
C VAL A 152 50.30 7.09 -0.19
N VAL A 153 48.98 7.23 -0.33
CA VAL A 153 48.19 8.29 0.33
C VAL A 153 47.97 7.88 1.80
N PRO A 154 48.29 8.73 2.80
CA PRO A 154 48.11 8.40 4.20
C PRO A 154 46.63 8.31 4.59
N THR A 155 46.31 7.38 5.48
CA THR A 155 44.97 7.13 6.02
C THR A 155 44.46 8.36 6.80
N PRO A 156 43.26 8.89 6.50
CA PRO A 156 42.73 10.04 7.23
C PRO A 156 42.31 9.65 8.65
N SER A 157 42.51 10.58 9.58
CA SER A 157 42.16 10.46 11.00
C SER A 157 40.68 10.14 11.21
N VAL A 158 40.38 9.28 12.19
CA VAL A 158 39.02 8.90 12.61
C VAL A 158 38.27 10.14 13.09
N VAL A 159 37.37 10.67 12.26
CA VAL A 159 36.47 11.77 12.63
C VAL A 159 35.35 11.20 13.51
N THR A 160 35.25 11.70 14.73
CA THR A 160 34.13 11.39 15.62
C THR A 160 32.90 12.18 15.14
N PRO A 161 31.78 11.52 14.77
CA PRO A 161 30.64 12.22 14.18
C PRO A 161 29.96 13.17 15.17
N SER A 162 29.64 14.39 14.73
CA SER A 162 28.87 15.35 15.52
C SER A 162 27.37 15.08 15.37
N ILE A 163 26.75 14.50 16.40
CA ILE A 163 25.34 14.08 16.39
C ILE A 163 24.48 15.09 17.16
N GLN A 164 23.30 15.44 16.63
CA GLN A 164 22.15 15.86 17.44
C GLN A 164 21.27 14.63 17.69
N PRO A 165 21.19 14.09 18.92
CA PRO A 165 20.37 12.90 19.18
C PRO A 165 18.90 13.16 18.88
N GLY A 166 18.26 12.27 18.12
CA GLY A 166 16.79 12.23 17.99
C GLY A 166 16.17 12.81 16.70
N THR A 167 16.96 13.23 15.71
CA THR A 167 16.43 13.73 14.41
C THR A 167 16.63 12.77 13.23
N GLY A 168 17.41 11.70 13.38
CA GLY A 168 17.75 10.80 12.25
C GLY A 168 18.61 11.46 11.16
N LEU A 169 19.07 12.69 11.39
CA LEU A 169 19.94 13.47 10.52
C LEU A 169 21.40 13.05 10.77
N TYR A 170 21.91 12.18 9.93
CA TYR A 170 23.34 11.91 9.87
C TYR A 170 23.94 12.69 8.70
N ASP A 171 25.04 13.39 8.98
CA ASP A 171 25.80 14.09 7.96
C ASP A 171 26.42 13.09 6.96
N PRO A 172 26.76 13.54 5.74
CA PRO A 172 27.33 12.67 4.72
C PRO A 172 28.61 11.93 5.17
N GLN A 173 29.45 12.50 6.05
CA GLN A 173 30.69 11.84 6.48
C GLN A 173 30.38 10.63 7.37
N THR A 174 29.41 10.77 8.28
CA THR A 174 28.91 9.62 9.07
C THR A 174 28.37 8.52 8.18
N LEU A 175 27.58 8.87 7.16
CA LEU A 175 27.03 7.89 6.22
C LEU A 175 28.09 7.26 5.32
N GLN A 176 29.13 8.01 4.96
CA GLN A 176 30.29 7.48 4.23
C GLN A 176 31.02 6.40 5.04
N LEU A 177 31.26 6.65 6.34
CA LEU A 177 31.84 5.64 7.24
C LEU A 177 30.95 4.40 7.37
N ALA A 178 29.62 4.59 7.42
CA ALA A 178 28.66 3.48 7.46
C ALA A 178 28.75 2.61 6.20
N ILE A 179 28.78 3.23 5.02
CA ILE A 179 28.93 2.52 3.75
C ILE A 179 30.28 1.80 3.68
N GLN A 180 31.37 2.45 4.09
CA GLN A 180 32.70 1.81 4.10
C GLN A 180 32.73 0.57 5.00
N PHE A 181 32.19 0.67 6.21
CA PHE A 181 32.02 -0.48 7.11
C PHE A 181 31.27 -1.63 6.43
N ARG A 182 30.20 -1.32 5.68
CA ARG A 182 29.43 -2.33 4.96
C ARG A 182 30.21 -2.95 3.80
N LEU A 183 30.89 -2.14 2.98
CA LEU A 183 31.74 -2.60 1.88
C LEU A 183 32.83 -3.57 2.36
N ASP A 184 33.47 -3.27 3.48
CA ASP A 184 34.47 -4.14 4.10
C ASP A 184 33.85 -5.48 4.55
N LYS A 185 32.64 -5.45 5.11
CA LYS A 185 31.92 -6.66 5.55
C LYS A 185 31.54 -7.59 4.41
N ILE A 186 31.21 -7.05 3.24
CA ILE A 186 30.86 -7.84 2.06
C ILE A 186 32.03 -8.05 1.09
N ASN A 187 33.25 -7.62 1.47
CA ASN A 187 34.46 -7.68 0.65
C ASN A 187 34.26 -7.09 -0.77
N ARG A 188 33.65 -5.90 -0.83
CA ARG A 188 33.32 -5.21 -2.09
C ARG A 188 34.12 -3.93 -2.22
N GLN A 189 34.68 -3.70 -3.40
CA GLN A 189 35.36 -2.46 -3.74
C GLN A 189 34.43 -1.57 -4.59
N VAL A 190 34.26 -0.31 -4.16
CA VAL A 190 33.51 0.74 -4.86
C VAL A 190 34.39 2.00 -4.87
N PRO A 191 34.48 2.75 -6.00
CA PRO A 191 35.29 3.96 -6.06
C PRO A 191 34.92 4.95 -4.95
N ALA A 192 35.93 5.55 -4.30
CA ALA A 192 35.70 6.48 -3.19
C ALA A 192 34.78 7.65 -3.56
N ALA A 193 34.89 8.17 -4.79
CA ALA A 193 34.00 9.21 -5.31
C ALA A 193 32.53 8.76 -5.33
N THR A 194 32.26 7.52 -5.75
CA THR A 194 30.91 6.94 -5.74
C THR A 194 30.38 6.76 -4.31
N VAL A 195 31.23 6.37 -3.34
CA VAL A 195 30.83 6.30 -1.93
C VAL A 195 30.41 7.67 -1.40
N VAL A 196 31.13 8.73 -1.78
CA VAL A 196 30.79 10.12 -1.43
C VAL A 196 29.45 10.54 -2.07
N GLU A 197 29.22 10.20 -3.33
CA GLU A 197 27.95 10.47 -4.01
C GLU A 197 26.77 9.75 -3.32
N ILE A 198 26.92 8.45 -3.01
CA ILE A 198 25.88 7.66 -2.35
C ILE A 198 25.57 8.24 -0.97
N SER A 199 26.59 8.48 -0.14
CA SER A 199 26.38 9.02 1.21
C SER A 199 25.73 10.41 1.19
N THR A 200 26.10 11.26 0.24
CA THR A 200 25.49 12.59 0.05
C THR A 200 24.02 12.48 -0.38
N ALA A 201 23.72 11.61 -1.34
CA ALA A 201 22.35 11.37 -1.81
C ALA A 201 21.48 10.77 -0.71
N VAL A 202 21.98 9.78 0.04
CA VAL A 202 21.25 9.18 1.17
C VAL A 202 20.97 10.23 2.25
N SER A 203 21.97 11.02 2.64
CA SER A 203 21.78 12.08 3.65
C SER A 203 20.66 13.06 3.24
N ARG A 204 20.66 13.49 1.96
CA ARG A 204 19.66 14.39 1.40
C ARG A 204 18.27 13.78 1.37
N TRP A 205 18.11 12.63 0.71
CA TRP A 205 16.80 12.07 0.39
C TRP A 205 16.17 11.31 1.54
N ALA A 206 16.96 10.63 2.38
CA ALA A 206 16.44 10.04 3.59
C ALA A 206 15.86 11.13 4.52
N ASN A 207 16.57 12.26 4.67
CA ASN A 207 16.04 13.39 5.43
C ASN A 207 14.77 13.98 4.80
N TYR A 208 14.78 14.24 3.48
CA TYR A 208 13.63 14.81 2.77
C TYR A 208 12.35 13.98 2.97
N PHE A 209 12.48 12.65 3.01
CA PHE A 209 11.35 11.73 3.19
C PHE A 209 11.15 11.23 4.63
N ASN A 210 11.90 11.76 5.60
CA ASN A 210 11.88 11.33 6.99
C ASN A 210 12.08 9.81 7.16
N LEU A 211 13.07 9.26 6.44
CA LEU A 211 13.47 7.86 6.48
C LEU A 211 14.74 7.69 7.31
N ASP A 212 14.89 6.51 7.92
CA ASP A 212 16.14 6.11 8.55
C ASP A 212 17.23 5.90 7.48
N PRO A 213 18.32 6.69 7.46
CA PRO A 213 19.34 6.57 6.42
C PRO A 213 20.11 5.25 6.51
N PHE A 214 20.22 4.60 7.68
CA PHE A 214 20.83 3.28 7.78
C PHE A 214 19.93 2.18 7.22
N LEU A 215 18.60 2.39 7.22
CA LEU A 215 17.66 1.53 6.49
C LEU A 215 17.86 1.69 4.97
N VAL A 216 18.03 2.91 4.48
CA VAL A 216 18.29 3.19 3.06
C VAL A 216 19.63 2.58 2.62
N ILE A 217 20.69 2.68 3.44
CA ILE A 217 21.98 2.02 3.16
C ILE A 217 21.82 0.50 3.09
N GLY A 218 21.10 -0.10 4.05
CA GLY A 218 20.85 -1.55 4.01
C GLY A 218 20.05 -2.00 2.79
N LEU A 219 19.13 -1.15 2.32
CA LEU A 219 18.38 -1.38 1.10
C LEU A 219 19.29 -1.31 -0.14
N ILE A 220 20.15 -0.29 -0.26
CA ILE A 220 21.12 -0.16 -1.37
C ILE A 220 22.08 -1.36 -1.41
N GLU A 221 22.56 -1.82 -0.25
CA GLU A 221 23.40 -3.02 -0.17
C GLU A 221 22.66 -4.26 -0.69
N MET A 222 21.43 -4.48 -0.22
CA MET A 222 20.61 -5.62 -0.63
C MET A 222 20.29 -5.60 -2.13
N GLU A 223 20.04 -4.42 -2.70
CA GLU A 223 19.61 -4.27 -4.08
C GLU A 223 20.76 -4.33 -5.09
N SER A 224 21.90 -3.71 -4.79
CA SER A 224 22.97 -3.54 -5.78
C SER A 224 24.38 -3.81 -5.26
N GLY A 225 24.55 -4.08 -3.96
CA GLY A 225 25.87 -4.10 -3.34
C GLY A 225 26.65 -2.81 -3.59
N PHE A 226 25.95 -1.67 -3.55
CA PHE A 226 26.47 -0.32 -3.82
C PHE A 226 26.97 -0.07 -5.25
N ASN A 227 26.56 -0.87 -6.23
CA ASN A 227 26.93 -0.66 -7.64
C ASN A 227 25.84 0.13 -8.38
N PRO A 228 26.11 1.38 -8.82
CA PRO A 228 25.09 2.20 -9.47
C PRO A 228 24.74 1.76 -10.88
N ASN A 229 25.51 0.85 -11.49
CA ASN A 229 25.35 0.44 -12.89
C ASN A 229 24.67 -0.94 -13.03
N VAL A 230 24.02 -1.45 -11.98
CA VAL A 230 23.37 -2.77 -12.00
C VAL A 230 22.06 -2.72 -12.79
N VAL A 231 21.86 -3.73 -13.64
CA VAL A 231 20.59 -4.04 -14.28
C VAL A 231 20.22 -5.48 -13.93
N SER A 232 19.08 -5.70 -13.29
CA SER A 232 18.60 -7.04 -12.99
C SER A 232 18.01 -7.75 -14.21
N THR A 233 17.79 -9.06 -14.09
CA THR A 233 17.07 -9.87 -15.08
C THR A 233 15.62 -9.43 -15.29
N SER A 234 15.08 -8.61 -14.40
CA SER A 234 13.73 -8.03 -14.47
C SER A 234 13.74 -6.56 -14.90
N SER A 235 14.85 -6.07 -15.46
CA SER A 235 15.02 -4.69 -15.94
C SER A 235 14.90 -3.63 -14.85
N ALA A 236 15.08 -4.02 -13.58
CA ALA A 236 15.26 -3.07 -12.48
C ALA A 236 16.69 -2.52 -12.52
N VAL A 237 16.86 -1.21 -12.31
CA VAL A 237 18.10 -0.49 -12.60
C VAL A 237 18.62 0.31 -11.41
N GLY A 238 19.94 0.42 -11.35
CA GLY A 238 20.70 1.30 -10.44
C GLY A 238 20.77 0.82 -8.99
N LEU A 239 21.16 1.73 -8.10
CA LEU A 239 21.49 1.42 -6.70
C LEU A 239 20.36 0.76 -5.92
N MET A 240 19.13 1.19 -6.16
CA MET A 240 17.93 0.75 -5.43
C MET A 240 17.01 -0.13 -6.29
N GLN A 241 17.53 -0.65 -7.41
CA GLN A 241 16.88 -1.58 -8.34
C GLN A 241 15.43 -1.19 -8.65
N ILE A 242 15.29 -0.07 -9.35
CA ILE A 242 13.99 0.53 -9.65
C ILE A 242 13.58 0.11 -11.06
N LEU A 243 12.35 -0.35 -11.26
CA LEU A 243 11.83 -0.56 -12.62
C LEU A 243 11.81 0.77 -13.39
N GLU A 244 12.29 0.78 -14.64
CA GLU A 244 12.41 2.02 -15.43
C GLU A 244 11.12 2.84 -15.50
N SER A 245 9.97 2.18 -15.65
CA SER A 245 8.65 2.83 -15.68
C SER A 245 8.35 3.62 -14.39
N ASN A 246 8.71 3.06 -13.23
CA ASN A 246 8.59 3.72 -11.94
C ASN A 246 9.62 4.84 -11.80
N PHE A 247 10.85 4.61 -12.27
CA PHE A 247 11.92 5.60 -12.21
C PHE A 247 11.52 6.91 -12.88
N TYR A 248 11.16 6.87 -14.16
CA TYR A 248 10.82 8.10 -14.90
C TYR A 248 9.57 8.80 -14.37
N ASN A 249 8.62 8.06 -13.80
CA ASN A 249 7.44 8.64 -13.19
C ASN A 249 7.80 9.46 -11.94
N TYR A 250 8.53 8.86 -11.00
CA TYR A 250 8.91 9.55 -9.77
C TYR A 250 10.01 10.59 -9.98
N ALA A 251 10.95 10.38 -10.91
CA ALA A 251 11.98 11.37 -11.23
C ALA A 251 11.35 12.71 -11.67
N ALA A 252 10.33 12.65 -12.52
CA ALA A 252 9.57 13.83 -12.95
C ALA A 252 8.84 14.52 -11.78
N GLN A 253 8.25 13.75 -10.86
CA GLN A 253 7.58 14.31 -9.67
C GLN A 253 8.55 15.00 -8.70
N LEU A 254 9.79 14.51 -8.62
CA LEU A 254 10.82 15.03 -7.72
C LEU A 254 11.67 16.15 -8.35
N GLY A 255 11.59 16.34 -9.67
CA GLY A 255 12.42 17.30 -10.39
C GLY A 255 13.91 16.91 -10.43
N VAL A 256 14.21 15.61 -10.36
CA VAL A 256 15.58 15.08 -10.46
C VAL A 256 15.90 14.67 -11.90
N LYS A 257 17.17 14.37 -12.20
CA LYS A 257 17.58 13.99 -13.56
C LYS A 257 16.87 12.70 -13.98
N SER A 258 16.46 12.63 -15.24
CA SER A 258 15.89 11.44 -15.86
C SER A 258 16.96 10.42 -16.28
N ASP A 259 17.86 10.08 -15.36
CA ASP A 259 18.91 9.07 -15.55
C ASP A 259 18.85 8.05 -14.40
N PRO A 260 18.43 6.79 -14.66
CA PRO A 260 18.33 5.78 -13.61
C PRO A 260 19.67 5.29 -13.05
N PHE A 261 20.79 5.61 -13.70
CA PHE A 261 22.14 5.27 -13.24
C PHE A 261 22.82 6.44 -12.50
N ASP A 262 22.26 7.65 -12.56
CA ASP A 262 22.69 8.77 -11.72
C ASP A 262 22.39 8.46 -10.25
N VAL A 263 23.43 8.53 -9.41
CA VAL A 263 23.37 8.15 -7.99
C VAL A 263 22.33 8.96 -7.24
N ASP A 264 22.28 10.29 -7.45
CA ASP A 264 21.36 11.17 -6.73
C ASP A 264 19.92 10.88 -7.14
N SER A 265 19.64 10.77 -8.45
CA SER A 265 18.30 10.48 -8.95
C SER A 265 17.80 9.09 -8.56
N ASN A 266 18.64 8.05 -8.63
CA ASN A 266 18.23 6.70 -8.25
C ASN A 266 17.91 6.60 -6.76
N VAL A 267 18.75 7.18 -5.90
CA VAL A 267 18.50 7.24 -4.46
C VAL A 267 17.26 8.08 -4.13
N ALA A 268 17.03 9.19 -4.84
CA ALA A 268 15.83 10.01 -4.69
C ALA A 268 14.54 9.20 -4.93
N VAL A 269 14.48 8.50 -6.07
CA VAL A 269 13.30 7.72 -6.44
C VAL A 269 13.12 6.50 -5.53
N GLY A 270 14.19 5.80 -5.18
CA GLY A 270 14.11 4.66 -4.26
C GLY A 270 13.65 5.09 -2.86
N CYS A 271 14.13 6.22 -2.34
CA CYS A 271 13.63 6.81 -1.10
C CYS A 271 12.15 7.20 -1.21
N LYS A 272 11.70 7.78 -2.34
CA LYS A 272 10.28 8.07 -2.57
C LYS A 272 9.42 6.80 -2.53
N MET A 273 9.87 5.72 -3.17
CA MET A 273 9.17 4.43 -3.16
C MET A 273 9.12 3.79 -1.76
N LEU A 274 10.24 3.84 -1.02
CA LEU A 274 10.31 3.36 0.35
C LEU A 274 9.40 4.19 1.28
N SER A 275 9.38 5.52 1.12
CA SER A 275 8.51 6.42 1.89
C SER A 275 7.01 6.18 1.64
N ASN A 276 6.62 5.96 0.37
CA ASN A 276 5.26 5.55 0.04
C ASN A 276 4.91 4.21 0.72
N SER A 277 5.84 3.24 0.72
CA SER A 277 5.65 1.95 1.40
C SER A 277 5.55 2.12 2.93
N MET A 278 6.40 2.96 3.53
CA MET A 278 6.32 3.30 4.96
C MET A 278 5.00 3.97 5.32
N THR A 279 4.41 4.78 4.43
CA THR A 279 3.12 5.43 4.66
C THR A 279 1.97 4.41 4.67
N ILE A 280 2.02 3.41 3.80
CA ILE A 280 0.99 2.36 3.71
C ILE A 280 1.10 1.38 4.87
N TRP A 281 2.33 0.95 5.16
CA TRP A 281 2.60 -0.20 6.03
C TRP A 281 3.08 0.18 7.43
N GLN A 282 3.38 1.46 7.64
CA GLN A 282 3.69 2.09 8.94
C GLN A 282 4.87 1.48 9.71
N ARG A 283 5.62 0.56 9.09
CA ARG A 283 6.73 -0.21 9.70
C ARG A 283 7.77 -0.61 8.65
N PRO A 284 9.08 -0.49 8.95
CA PRO A 284 10.17 -0.89 8.05
C PRO A 284 10.05 -2.32 7.55
N PHE A 285 9.78 -3.29 8.42
CA PHE A 285 9.67 -4.69 8.01
C PHE A 285 8.63 -4.88 6.90
N MET A 286 7.42 -4.36 7.08
CA MET A 286 6.34 -4.47 6.10
C MET A 286 6.59 -3.59 4.86
N ALA A 287 7.17 -2.41 5.04
CA ALA A 287 7.51 -1.51 3.95
C ALA A 287 8.57 -2.13 3.01
N LEU A 288 9.57 -2.82 3.55
CA LEU A 288 10.59 -3.53 2.77
C LEU A 288 9.99 -4.71 1.99
N ARG A 289 9.09 -5.48 2.61
CA ARG A 289 8.34 -6.53 1.91
C ARG A 289 7.54 -5.96 0.73
N SER A 290 6.91 -4.79 0.94
CA SER A 290 6.15 -4.08 -0.09
C SER A 290 7.05 -3.44 -1.15
N TYR A 291 8.27 -3.04 -0.79
CA TYR A 291 9.24 -2.52 -1.74
C TYR A 291 9.61 -3.60 -2.78
N LEU A 292 9.81 -4.84 -2.32
CA LEU A 292 10.12 -5.98 -3.18
C LEU A 292 8.91 -6.47 -4.01
N LEU A 293 7.75 -6.70 -3.38
CA LEU A 293 6.61 -7.36 -4.03
C LEU A 293 5.58 -6.39 -4.64
N GLY A 294 5.69 -5.09 -4.32
CA GLY A 294 4.59 -4.16 -4.48
C GLY A 294 3.48 -4.39 -3.45
N SER A 295 2.70 -3.35 -3.14
CA SER A 295 1.71 -3.44 -2.06
C SER A 295 0.56 -4.40 -2.36
N THR A 296 0.13 -4.49 -3.62
CA THR A 296 -0.90 -5.46 -4.04
C THR A 296 -0.40 -6.89 -3.92
N GLY A 297 0.82 -7.16 -4.38
CA GLY A 297 1.43 -8.50 -4.29
C GLY A 297 1.58 -8.96 -2.85
N LEU A 298 2.08 -8.09 -1.98
CA LEU A 298 2.20 -8.35 -0.55
C LEU A 298 0.83 -8.59 0.10
N MET A 299 -0.17 -7.73 -0.16
CA MET A 299 -1.51 -7.89 0.41
C MET A 299 -2.15 -9.22 0.00
N ASN A 300 -1.98 -9.64 -1.26
CA ASN A 300 -2.50 -10.92 -1.74
C ASN A 300 -1.85 -12.12 -1.04
N SER A 301 -0.52 -12.10 -0.84
CA SER A 301 0.19 -13.19 -0.14
C SER A 301 -0.25 -13.29 1.33
N ILE A 302 -0.39 -12.15 2.02
CA ILE A 302 -0.90 -12.06 3.38
C ILE A 302 -2.32 -12.63 3.48
N LEU A 303 -3.25 -12.14 2.66
CA LEU A 303 -4.67 -12.51 2.74
C LEU A 303 -4.92 -13.96 2.32
N ALA A 304 -4.06 -14.55 1.50
CA ALA A 304 -4.13 -15.98 1.17
C ALA A 304 -3.69 -16.88 2.33
N GLY A 305 -3.16 -16.33 3.43
CA GLY A 305 -2.60 -17.11 4.54
C GLY A 305 -1.30 -17.84 4.16
N ASN A 306 -0.71 -17.48 3.02
CA ASN A 306 0.43 -18.16 2.40
C ASN A 306 1.75 -17.45 2.65
N ASP A 307 1.76 -16.39 3.45
CA ASP A 307 2.96 -15.58 3.73
C ASP A 307 4.18 -16.40 4.18
N ALA A 308 3.95 -17.54 4.84
CA ALA A 308 4.99 -18.50 5.25
C ALA A 308 5.04 -19.78 4.39
N ALA A 309 4.07 -20.00 3.50
CA ALA A 309 3.93 -21.24 2.72
C ALA A 309 4.26 -21.06 1.22
N ASP A 310 4.15 -19.84 0.68
CA ASP A 310 4.52 -19.53 -0.69
C ASP A 310 5.94 -18.94 -0.80
N SER A 311 6.54 -19.11 -1.98
CA SER A 311 7.91 -18.68 -2.24
C SER A 311 8.07 -17.16 -2.24
N ASN A 312 7.01 -16.39 -2.52
CA ASN A 312 7.04 -14.92 -2.57
C ASN A 312 7.00 -14.31 -1.16
N GLY A 313 6.12 -14.81 -0.30
CA GLY A 313 6.00 -14.47 1.11
C GLY A 313 7.32 -14.76 1.82
N THR A 314 7.83 -15.99 1.69
CA THR A 314 9.14 -16.40 2.23
C THR A 314 10.27 -15.50 1.74
N ARG A 315 10.32 -15.24 0.42
CA ARG A 315 11.33 -14.35 -0.18
C ARG A 315 11.26 -12.93 0.37
N SER A 316 10.06 -12.36 0.51
CA SER A 316 9.88 -11.00 1.03
C SER A 316 10.26 -10.88 2.50
N ILE A 317 9.93 -11.88 3.32
CA ILE A 317 10.30 -11.94 4.74
C ILE A 317 11.83 -11.97 4.86
N ASN A 318 12.48 -12.86 4.11
CA ASN A 318 13.95 -12.96 4.10
C ASN A 318 14.60 -11.66 3.65
N TYR A 319 14.09 -11.06 2.57
CA TYR A 319 14.56 -9.77 2.07
C TYR A 319 14.47 -8.68 3.15
N ALA A 320 13.33 -8.54 3.82
CA ALA A 320 13.15 -7.53 4.86
C ALA A 320 14.07 -7.78 6.07
N ASN A 321 14.21 -9.04 6.50
CA ASN A 321 15.11 -9.42 7.58
C ASN A 321 16.57 -9.10 7.27
N VAL A 322 17.03 -9.36 6.04
CA VAL A 322 18.41 -9.06 5.63
C VAL A 322 18.66 -7.55 5.70
N VAL A 323 17.78 -6.73 5.12
CA VAL A 323 17.93 -5.26 5.15
C VAL A 323 17.92 -4.72 6.59
N LEU A 324 17.03 -5.21 7.44
CA LEU A 324 16.98 -4.81 8.85
C LEU A 324 18.22 -5.26 9.64
N ASN A 325 18.75 -6.45 9.36
CA ASN A 325 19.99 -6.92 9.97
C ASN A 325 21.18 -6.06 9.56
N ILE A 326 21.26 -5.66 8.28
CA ILE A 326 22.28 -4.72 7.81
C ILE A 326 22.16 -3.40 8.55
N ARG A 327 20.96 -2.79 8.56
CA ARG A 327 20.67 -1.56 9.31
C ARG A 327 21.12 -1.66 10.77
N ASN A 328 20.70 -2.72 11.47
CA ASN A 328 20.99 -2.90 12.89
C ASN A 328 22.49 -3.12 13.15
N SER A 329 23.21 -3.76 12.22
CA SER A 329 24.67 -3.90 12.32
C SER A 329 25.40 -2.56 12.24
N ILE A 330 24.86 -1.59 11.48
CA ILE A 330 25.40 -0.23 11.40
C ILE A 330 25.17 0.51 12.72
N TYR A 331 23.96 0.45 13.27
CA TYR A 331 23.66 1.00 14.60
C TYR A 331 24.59 0.42 15.67
N GLN A 332 24.79 -0.90 15.67
CA GLN A 332 25.69 -1.57 16.60
C GLN A 332 27.15 -1.11 16.43
N TYR A 333 27.62 -0.98 15.19
CA TYR A 333 28.99 -0.55 14.89
C TYR A 333 29.29 0.85 15.45
N PHE A 334 28.35 1.78 15.33
CA PHE A 334 28.50 3.14 15.87
C PHE A 334 28.08 3.28 17.34
N ASN A 335 27.72 2.18 18.02
CA ASN A 335 27.16 2.21 19.38
C ASN A 335 25.96 3.16 19.51
N LEU A 336 25.09 3.16 18.50
CA LEU A 336 23.88 3.97 18.42
C LEU A 336 22.65 3.09 18.69
N THR A 337 21.60 3.69 19.22
CA THR A 337 20.31 3.00 19.40
C THR A 337 19.45 3.24 18.16
N PRO A 338 18.92 2.19 17.50
CA PRO A 338 17.95 2.36 16.43
C PRO A 338 16.75 3.19 16.92
N PRO A 339 16.22 4.13 16.12
CA PRO A 339 15.03 4.89 16.51
C PRO A 339 13.91 3.93 16.90
N LYS A 340 13.35 4.14 18.09
CA LYS A 340 12.22 3.35 18.57
C LYS A 340 11.04 3.66 17.66
N GLU A 341 10.56 2.65 16.95
CA GLU A 341 9.31 2.73 16.20
C GLU A 341 8.17 2.94 17.20
N GLN A 342 7.76 4.19 17.41
CA GLN A 342 6.59 4.48 18.23
C GLN A 342 5.35 4.14 17.42
N TYR A 343 4.82 2.96 17.68
CA TYR A 343 3.59 2.50 17.06
C TYR A 343 2.41 2.80 17.99
N VAL A 344 1.60 3.79 17.62
CA VAL A 344 0.43 4.25 18.37
C VAL A 344 -0.82 3.53 17.88
N VAL A 345 -1.44 2.76 18.78
CA VAL A 345 -2.78 2.20 18.57
C VAL A 345 -3.80 3.11 19.23
N VAL A 346 -4.74 3.63 18.45
CA VAL A 346 -5.89 4.34 18.97
C VAL A 346 -7.08 3.39 19.06
N LEU A 347 -7.66 3.28 20.25
CA LEU A 347 -8.93 2.61 20.46
C LEU A 347 -10.03 3.66 20.57
N ASP A 348 -11.12 3.48 19.83
CA ASP A 348 -12.31 4.32 19.96
C ASP A 348 -13.44 3.48 20.58
N PRO A 349 -13.67 3.60 21.90
CA PRO A 349 -14.86 3.01 22.49
C PRO A 349 -16.08 3.81 22.00
N GLY A 350 -16.95 3.17 21.21
CA GLY A 350 -18.15 3.78 20.64
C GLY A 350 -19.02 4.45 21.71
N HIS A 351 -19.77 5.49 21.32
CA HIS A 351 -20.74 6.16 22.20
C HIS A 351 -20.11 6.77 23.49
N GLY A 352 -20.89 7.08 24.52
CA GLY A 352 -20.46 7.68 25.79
C GLY A 352 -20.18 9.19 25.73
N GLY A 353 -20.42 9.85 24.59
CA GLY A 353 -20.19 11.29 24.42
C GLY A 353 -21.24 12.16 25.09
N TYR A 354 -20.88 13.38 25.51
CA TYR A 354 -21.79 14.34 26.17
C TYR A 354 -22.24 15.44 25.21
N ASN A 355 -23.55 15.61 25.02
CA ASN A 355 -24.10 16.70 24.22
C ASN A 355 -24.35 17.94 25.09
N PRO A 356 -23.60 19.04 24.93
CA PRO A 356 -23.81 20.24 25.72
C PRO A 356 -25.13 20.97 25.38
N GLY A 357 -25.70 20.73 24.20
CA GLY A 357 -26.94 21.38 23.75
C GLY A 357 -28.20 20.87 24.44
N ASN A 358 -28.23 19.60 24.88
CA ASN A 358 -29.38 19.02 25.57
C ASN A 358 -29.02 18.31 26.89
N GLY A 359 -27.75 18.27 27.27
CA GLY A 359 -27.27 17.65 28.51
C GLY A 359 -27.30 16.12 28.51
N MET A 360 -27.63 15.48 27.37
CA MET A 360 -27.74 14.03 27.28
C MET A 360 -26.41 13.38 26.86
N TYR A 361 -26.22 12.14 27.31
CA TYR A 361 -25.13 11.29 26.86
C TYR A 361 -25.60 10.37 25.73
N ASN A 362 -24.80 10.23 24.68
CA ASN A 362 -25.03 9.22 23.66
C ASN A 362 -24.68 7.86 24.27
N MET A 363 -25.67 7.11 24.76
CA MET A 363 -25.42 5.82 25.41
C MET A 363 -25.29 4.64 24.43
N GLY A 364 -25.55 4.86 23.14
CA GLY A 364 -25.70 3.81 22.14
C GLY A 364 -26.96 2.99 22.36
N ALA A 365 -26.96 1.76 21.86
CA ALA A 365 -28.10 0.86 22.00
C ALA A 365 -28.33 0.41 23.46
N ILE A 366 -29.58 0.03 23.75
CA ILE A 366 -29.97 -0.62 25.01
C ILE A 366 -30.17 -2.11 24.72
N GLY A 367 -29.35 -2.94 25.35
CA GLY A 367 -29.41 -4.39 25.25
C GLY A 367 -30.41 -5.04 26.21
N LEU A 368 -30.37 -6.36 26.27
CA LEU A 368 -31.20 -7.11 27.22
C LEU A 368 -30.89 -6.70 28.67
N ASN A 369 -31.92 -6.71 29.52
CA ASN A 369 -31.85 -6.30 30.92
C ASN A 369 -31.27 -4.88 31.16
N GLY A 370 -31.34 -4.00 30.15
CA GLY A 370 -31.01 -2.57 30.30
C GLY A 370 -29.51 -2.23 30.23
N ILE A 371 -28.65 -3.14 29.77
CA ILE A 371 -27.23 -2.82 29.57
C ILE A 371 -27.05 -1.81 28.44
N TYR A 372 -26.19 -0.79 28.62
CA TYR A 372 -25.88 0.17 27.57
C TYR A 372 -24.68 -0.28 26.74
N GLU A 373 -24.75 -0.09 25.43
CA GLU A 373 -23.64 -0.35 24.51
C GLU A 373 -22.35 0.37 24.93
N SER A 374 -22.46 1.68 25.21
CA SER A 374 -21.34 2.52 25.67
C SER A 374 -20.56 1.92 26.85
N GLU A 375 -21.27 1.38 27.85
CA GLU A 375 -20.68 0.76 29.03
C GLU A 375 -19.95 -0.55 28.70
N VAL A 376 -20.51 -1.36 27.79
CA VAL A 376 -19.89 -2.61 27.32
C VAL A 376 -18.61 -2.32 26.55
N VAL A 377 -18.66 -1.42 25.59
CA VAL A 377 -17.54 -1.17 24.68
C VAL A 377 -16.41 -0.41 25.37
N LEU A 378 -16.71 0.45 26.35
CA LEU A 378 -15.68 1.08 27.19
C LEU A 378 -14.91 0.04 27.99
N ASP A 379 -15.63 -0.86 28.66
CA ASP A 379 -15.04 -1.89 29.51
C ASP A 379 -14.14 -2.83 28.72
N ILE A 380 -14.58 -3.26 27.52
CA ILE A 380 -13.76 -4.03 26.59
C ILE A 380 -12.53 -3.23 26.15
N SER A 381 -12.71 -1.97 25.73
CA SER A 381 -11.62 -1.13 25.21
C SER A 381 -10.53 -0.86 26.25
N LEU A 382 -10.90 -0.63 27.51
CA LEU A 382 -9.94 -0.45 28.61
C LEU A 382 -9.11 -1.73 28.82
N LYS A 383 -9.75 -2.90 28.84
CA LYS A 383 -9.04 -4.18 28.94
C LYS A 383 -8.13 -4.44 27.74
N VAL A 384 -8.57 -4.14 26.52
CA VAL A 384 -7.72 -4.21 25.31
C VAL A 384 -6.51 -3.30 25.49
N ALA A 385 -6.70 -2.05 25.95
CA ALA A 385 -5.61 -1.11 26.18
C ALA A 385 -4.59 -1.64 27.19
N ASP A 386 -5.05 -2.25 28.29
CA ASP A 386 -4.16 -2.80 29.31
C ASP A 386 -3.32 -3.98 28.78
N ILE A 387 -3.94 -4.89 28.01
CA ILE A 387 -3.24 -6.01 27.37
C ILE A 387 -2.20 -5.51 26.35
N LEU A 388 -2.56 -4.51 25.54
CA LEU A 388 -1.64 -3.94 24.56
C LEU A 388 -0.47 -3.22 25.24
N ARG A 389 -0.73 -2.42 26.28
CA ARG A 389 0.30 -1.72 27.05
C ARG A 389 1.26 -2.67 27.75
N SER A 390 0.77 -3.78 28.32
CA SER A 390 1.63 -4.80 28.93
C SER A 390 2.54 -5.51 27.92
N ASN A 391 2.16 -5.51 26.64
CA ASN A 391 2.97 -5.98 25.51
C ASN A 391 3.84 -4.88 24.88
N GLY A 392 4.00 -3.73 25.55
CA GLY A 392 4.90 -2.65 25.12
C GLY A 392 4.33 -1.73 24.04
N VAL A 393 3.02 -1.80 23.76
CA VAL A 393 2.35 -0.96 22.76
C VAL A 393 1.92 0.37 23.37
N THR A 394 2.14 1.46 22.64
CA THR A 394 1.57 2.77 22.99
C THR A 394 0.09 2.81 22.62
N VAL A 395 -0.79 3.00 23.60
CA VAL A 395 -2.25 3.00 23.38
C VAL A 395 -2.89 4.30 23.84
N GLN A 396 -3.66 4.92 22.94
CA GLN A 396 -4.52 6.08 23.20
C GLN A 396 -5.99 5.67 23.07
N LEU A 397 -6.88 6.33 23.82
CA LEU A 397 -8.32 6.11 23.73
C LEU A 397 -9.05 7.42 23.48
N THR A 398 -10.10 7.41 22.64
CA THR A 398 -10.95 8.60 22.40
C THR A 398 -11.82 8.96 23.63
N ARG A 399 -11.96 8.03 24.57
CA ARG A 399 -12.53 8.23 25.91
C ARG A 399 -12.07 7.16 26.88
N THR A 400 -12.05 7.46 28.18
CA THR A 400 -11.59 6.53 29.23
C THR A 400 -12.57 6.35 30.39
N ARG A 401 -13.66 7.11 30.41
CA ARG A 401 -14.66 7.10 31.48
C ARG A 401 -16.06 7.16 30.90
N GLU A 402 -17.00 6.52 31.59
CA GLU A 402 -18.41 6.70 31.29
C GLU A 402 -18.92 8.02 31.83
N ARG A 403 -19.87 8.60 31.09
CA ARG A 403 -20.56 9.85 31.45
C ARG A 403 -19.62 11.02 31.79
N ASP A 404 -18.47 11.12 31.12
CA ASP A 404 -17.57 12.28 31.24
C ASP A 404 -18.00 13.37 30.26
N LYS A 405 -18.08 14.63 30.75
CA LYS A 405 -18.45 15.78 29.92
C LYS A 405 -17.40 16.12 28.87
N SER A 406 -16.15 15.65 29.02
CA SER A 406 -15.11 15.81 28.01
C SER A 406 -15.20 14.80 26.87
N ASN A 407 -16.07 13.78 26.96
CA ASN A 407 -16.16 12.76 25.93
C ASN A 407 -16.72 13.35 24.63
N PRO A 408 -16.06 13.14 23.48
CA PRO A 408 -16.54 13.66 22.20
C PRO A 408 -17.90 13.07 21.84
N TYR A 409 -18.88 13.95 21.60
CA TYR A 409 -20.23 13.54 21.22
C TYR A 409 -20.31 13.21 19.73
N ASP A 410 -19.89 14.16 18.89
CA ASP A 410 -19.98 14.03 17.44
C ASP A 410 -18.88 13.12 16.87
N LEU A 411 -19.23 12.40 15.79
CA LEU A 411 -18.31 11.50 15.11
C LEU A 411 -17.10 12.23 14.51
N GLU A 412 -17.27 13.51 14.16
CA GLU A 412 -16.18 14.35 13.65
C GLU A 412 -15.15 14.67 14.72
N ASP A 413 -15.58 15.04 15.93
CA ASP A 413 -14.67 15.30 17.05
C ASP A 413 -13.95 14.03 17.49
N ARG A 414 -14.61 12.87 17.41
CA ARG A 414 -13.97 11.56 17.66
C ARG A 414 -12.84 11.28 16.68
N LEU A 415 -13.12 11.40 15.39
CA LEU A 415 -12.10 11.19 14.36
C LEU A 415 -10.96 12.19 14.50
N ARG A 416 -11.27 13.47 14.74
CA ARG A 416 -10.27 14.53 14.94
C ARG A 416 -9.39 14.25 16.16
N LEU A 417 -9.98 13.84 17.29
CA LEU A 417 -9.23 13.44 18.47
C LEU A 417 -8.34 12.24 18.18
N ALA A 418 -8.87 11.24 17.49
CA ALA A 418 -8.11 10.07 17.09
C ALA A 418 -6.91 10.44 16.20
N GLU A 419 -7.10 11.27 15.17
CA GLU A 419 -6.03 11.75 14.28
C GLU A 419 -4.98 12.60 15.01
N ASN A 420 -5.39 13.38 16.02
CA ASN A 420 -4.46 14.16 16.84
C ASN A 420 -3.45 13.29 17.60
N PHE A 421 -3.80 12.03 17.90
CA PHE A 421 -2.87 11.07 18.49
C PHE A 421 -1.83 10.53 17.50
N LYS A 422 -1.94 10.87 16.20
CA LYS A 422 -1.07 10.39 15.12
C LYS A 422 -1.02 8.85 15.09
N PRO A 423 -2.17 8.17 14.95
CA PRO A 423 -2.24 6.72 15.02
C PRO A 423 -1.47 6.08 13.88
N ASN A 424 -0.84 4.94 14.19
CA ASN A 424 -0.45 3.98 13.17
C ASN A 424 -1.56 2.94 12.94
N LEU A 425 -2.48 2.77 13.91
CA LEU A 425 -3.70 1.98 13.79
C LEU A 425 -4.85 2.62 14.56
N LEU A 426 -6.06 2.42 14.05
CA LEU A 426 -7.31 2.78 14.74
C LEU A 426 -8.27 1.59 14.77
N LEU A 427 -8.74 1.21 15.95
CA LEU A 427 -9.86 0.27 16.10
C LEU A 427 -10.99 0.94 16.88
N SER A 428 -12.13 1.13 16.22
CA SER A 428 -13.38 1.50 16.88
C SER A 428 -14.11 0.24 17.33
N ILE A 429 -14.58 0.21 18.58
CA ILE A 429 -15.22 -0.94 19.22
C ILE A 429 -16.66 -0.57 19.52
N HIS A 430 -17.58 -1.31 18.92
CA HIS A 430 -19.03 -1.15 19.01
C HIS A 430 -19.71 -2.47 19.38
N ALA A 431 -20.97 -2.41 19.80
CA ALA A 431 -21.78 -3.61 19.97
C ALA A 431 -23.16 -3.39 19.33
N ASN A 432 -23.49 -4.26 18.38
CA ASN A 432 -24.63 -4.06 17.50
C ASN A 432 -25.96 -4.26 18.26
N SER A 433 -27.04 -3.80 17.65
CA SER A 433 -28.40 -4.06 18.10
C SER A 433 -29.34 -4.20 16.91
N PHE A 434 -30.37 -5.01 17.09
CA PHE A 434 -31.44 -5.11 16.10
C PHE A 434 -32.77 -5.42 16.78
N THR A 435 -33.86 -5.02 16.14
CA THR A 435 -35.23 -5.22 16.67
C THR A 435 -35.61 -6.70 16.74
N SER A 436 -35.16 -7.51 15.78
CA SER A 436 -35.28 -8.96 15.85
C SER A 436 -34.19 -9.54 16.74
N SER A 437 -34.60 -10.31 17.75
CA SER A 437 -33.68 -11.05 18.64
C SER A 437 -32.97 -12.21 17.95
N THR A 438 -33.25 -12.50 16.67
CA THR A 438 -32.55 -13.54 15.88
C THR A 438 -31.26 -13.06 15.22
N ALA A 439 -31.06 -11.74 15.09
CA ALA A 439 -29.82 -11.19 14.56
C ALA A 439 -28.71 -11.35 15.61
N ASN A 440 -27.62 -12.02 15.24
CA ASN A 440 -26.48 -12.27 16.10
C ASN A 440 -25.18 -12.41 15.31
N GLY A 441 -24.08 -12.38 16.04
CA GLY A 441 -22.73 -12.58 15.54
C GLY A 441 -21.89 -11.32 15.43
N VAL A 442 -20.66 -11.53 15.02
CA VAL A 442 -19.61 -10.52 14.89
C VAL A 442 -19.53 -10.01 13.46
N GLU A 443 -19.38 -8.71 13.29
CA GLU A 443 -18.98 -8.11 12.01
C GLU A 443 -17.87 -7.09 12.21
N THR A 444 -17.05 -6.90 11.17
CA THR A 444 -15.96 -5.93 11.23
C THR A 444 -15.91 -5.15 9.94
N TYR A 445 -15.89 -3.83 10.05
CA TYR A 445 -15.94 -2.91 8.95
C TYR A 445 -14.59 -2.28 8.69
N TRP A 446 -14.30 -2.04 7.42
CA TRP A 446 -13.11 -1.33 6.95
C TRP A 446 -13.48 -0.41 5.79
N ARG A 447 -12.73 0.67 5.58
CA ARG A 447 -12.98 1.60 4.47
C ARG A 447 -12.01 1.41 3.31
N THR A 448 -10.73 1.47 3.61
CA THR A 448 -9.66 1.52 2.60
C THR A 448 -9.03 0.14 2.40
N TRP A 449 -8.48 -0.11 1.22
CA TRP A 449 -7.89 -1.41 0.90
C TRP A 449 -6.76 -1.82 1.86
N GLN A 450 -5.97 -0.85 2.39
CA GLN A 450 -4.92 -1.13 3.38
C GLN A 450 -5.51 -1.67 4.70
N SER A 451 -6.74 -1.26 5.03
CA SER A 451 -7.41 -1.59 6.27
C SER A 451 -8.02 -3.00 6.27
N LYS A 452 -8.21 -3.62 5.09
CA LYS A 452 -8.84 -4.94 4.97
C LYS A 452 -8.08 -6.01 5.75
N TRP A 453 -6.76 -6.03 5.65
CA TRP A 453 -5.93 -6.98 6.41
C TRP A 453 -6.07 -6.76 7.92
N PHE A 454 -6.00 -5.51 8.38
CA PHE A 454 -6.18 -5.20 9.80
C PHE A 454 -7.53 -5.66 10.33
N ALA A 455 -8.61 -5.31 9.64
CA ALA A 455 -9.97 -5.74 9.99
C ALA A 455 -10.09 -7.27 10.01
N THR A 456 -9.52 -7.96 9.02
CA THR A 456 -9.57 -9.42 8.91
C THR A 456 -8.81 -10.11 10.05
N THR A 457 -7.63 -9.62 10.40
CA THR A 457 -6.81 -10.20 11.49
C THR A 457 -7.52 -10.03 12.84
N VAL A 458 -8.02 -8.82 13.13
CA VAL A 458 -8.76 -8.56 14.38
C VAL A 458 -10.03 -9.40 14.45
N HIS A 459 -10.80 -9.46 13.36
CA HIS A 459 -12.02 -10.24 13.27
C HIS A 459 -11.77 -11.72 13.57
N ASN A 460 -10.83 -12.34 12.88
CA ASN A 460 -10.54 -13.77 13.01
C ASN A 460 -10.01 -14.13 14.41
N ALA A 461 -9.17 -13.28 15.00
CA ALA A 461 -8.65 -13.50 16.34
C ALA A 461 -9.75 -13.36 17.41
N TYR A 462 -10.61 -12.36 17.29
CA TYR A 462 -11.75 -12.16 18.18
C TYR A 462 -12.76 -13.30 18.06
N LEU A 463 -13.16 -13.68 16.84
CA LEU A 463 -14.14 -14.73 16.58
C LEU A 463 -13.74 -16.07 17.23
N LYS A 464 -12.44 -16.43 17.17
CA LYS A 464 -11.90 -17.63 17.82
C LYS A 464 -12.09 -17.64 19.34
N GLN A 465 -12.02 -16.48 19.99
CA GLN A 465 -12.20 -16.35 21.44
C GLN A 465 -13.67 -16.20 21.83
N ALA A 466 -14.44 -15.45 21.04
CA ALA A 466 -15.84 -15.15 21.31
C ALA A 466 -16.77 -16.34 21.05
N GLN A 467 -16.41 -17.21 20.10
CA GLN A 467 -17.23 -18.35 19.66
C GLN A 467 -18.66 -17.96 19.25
N LEU A 468 -18.82 -16.73 18.75
CA LEU A 468 -20.08 -16.21 18.23
C LEU A 468 -20.19 -16.50 16.73
N ARG A 469 -21.39 -16.24 16.17
CA ARG A 469 -21.62 -16.39 14.73
C ARG A 469 -20.73 -15.44 13.93
N ASP A 470 -20.12 -15.94 12.86
CA ASP A 470 -19.39 -15.12 11.90
C ASP A 470 -20.36 -14.42 10.94
N ARG A 471 -20.30 -13.09 10.85
CA ARG A 471 -21.02 -12.28 9.84
C ARG A 471 -20.09 -11.60 8.85
N GLY A 472 -18.79 -11.84 8.97
CA GLY A 472 -17.76 -11.45 8.03
C GLY A 472 -17.19 -10.04 8.21
N VAL A 473 -16.20 -9.78 7.37
CA VAL A 473 -15.46 -8.53 7.28
C VAL A 473 -15.93 -7.76 6.06
N LYS A 474 -16.47 -6.56 6.24
CA LYS A 474 -17.24 -5.81 5.23
C LYS A 474 -16.62 -4.47 4.92
N GLN A 475 -16.64 -4.08 3.65
CA GLN A 475 -16.26 -2.72 3.29
C GLN A 475 -17.44 -1.78 3.58
N ASP A 476 -17.17 -0.66 4.25
CA ASP A 476 -18.14 0.40 4.48
C ASP A 476 -17.50 1.78 4.28
N THR A 477 -18.07 2.58 3.39
CA THR A 477 -17.60 3.92 3.05
C THR A 477 -18.42 5.04 3.69
N THR A 478 -19.41 4.68 4.51
CA THR A 478 -20.36 5.59 5.17
C THR A 478 -20.00 5.84 6.64
N LEU A 479 -19.38 4.87 7.32
CA LEU A 479 -18.95 4.99 8.71
C LEU A 479 -17.93 6.12 8.88
N PHE A 480 -18.30 7.12 9.67
CA PHE A 480 -17.53 8.36 9.78
C PHE A 480 -16.16 8.14 10.44
N ILE A 481 -16.08 7.32 11.49
CA ILE A 481 -14.83 7.04 12.21
C ILE A 481 -13.76 6.38 11.32
N LEU A 482 -14.18 5.74 10.21
CA LEU A 482 -13.28 5.10 9.25
C LEU A 482 -12.82 6.05 8.14
N LYS A 483 -13.18 7.33 8.16
CA LYS A 483 -12.79 8.31 7.13
C LYS A 483 -11.31 8.69 7.15
N GLY A 484 -10.58 8.42 8.24
CA GLY A 484 -9.12 8.54 8.25
C GLY A 484 -8.47 7.55 7.29
N THR A 485 -7.61 8.02 6.37
CA THR A 485 -7.06 7.19 5.27
C THR A 485 -5.55 7.00 5.30
N SER A 486 -4.84 7.67 6.23
CA SER A 486 -3.38 7.66 6.33
C SER A 486 -2.81 6.49 7.16
N TYR A 487 -3.69 5.68 7.75
CA TYR A 487 -3.36 4.52 8.59
C TYR A 487 -4.46 3.45 8.44
N PRO A 488 -4.16 2.16 8.68
CA PRO A 488 -5.19 1.13 8.74
C PRO A 488 -6.19 1.41 9.87
N SER A 489 -7.48 1.32 9.55
CA SER A 489 -8.58 1.57 10.50
C SER A 489 -9.69 0.54 10.34
N ALA A 490 -10.26 0.09 11.47
CA ALA A 490 -11.38 -0.84 11.45
C ALA A 490 -12.41 -0.49 12.53
N MET A 491 -13.66 -0.92 12.34
CA MET A 491 -14.70 -0.86 13.35
C MET A 491 -15.23 -2.28 13.58
N ILE A 492 -15.15 -2.77 14.80
CA ILE A 492 -15.66 -4.10 15.15
C ILE A 492 -16.97 -3.97 15.92
N GLU A 493 -17.99 -4.67 15.42
CA GLU A 493 -19.22 -4.95 16.14
C GLU A 493 -19.04 -6.27 16.89
N VAL A 494 -18.83 -6.21 18.20
CA VAL A 494 -18.42 -7.38 18.99
C VAL A 494 -19.54 -8.42 19.16
N GLY A 495 -20.78 -8.06 18.84
CA GLY A 495 -21.95 -8.93 18.95
C GLY A 495 -23.22 -8.10 19.12
N PHE A 496 -24.39 -8.73 19.05
CA PHE A 496 -25.68 -8.06 19.20
C PHE A 496 -26.11 -8.04 20.67
N ILE A 497 -26.08 -6.88 21.34
CA ILE A 497 -26.47 -6.76 22.76
C ILE A 497 -27.97 -7.05 23.01
N THR A 498 -28.78 -7.10 21.95
CA THR A 498 -30.19 -7.48 21.97
C THR A 498 -30.43 -8.98 21.71
N ASN A 499 -29.40 -9.76 21.38
CA ASN A 499 -29.49 -11.20 21.18
C ASN A 499 -29.06 -11.98 22.42
N PRO A 500 -29.82 -12.99 22.89
CA PRO A 500 -29.48 -13.73 24.11
C PRO A 500 -28.12 -14.45 24.11
N VAL A 501 -27.66 -14.96 22.96
CA VAL A 501 -26.39 -15.68 22.85
C VAL A 501 -25.22 -14.71 22.98
N ASP A 502 -25.21 -13.65 22.17
CA ASP A 502 -24.15 -12.64 22.20
C ASP A 502 -24.17 -11.88 23.55
N TYR A 503 -25.36 -11.58 24.08
CA TYR A 503 -25.55 -10.94 25.38
C TYR A 503 -24.92 -11.75 26.53
N ALA A 504 -24.99 -13.08 26.52
CA ALA A 504 -24.40 -13.91 27.56
C ALA A 504 -22.87 -13.70 27.68
N LEU A 505 -22.19 -13.42 26.55
CA LEU A 505 -20.79 -13.02 26.54
C LEU A 505 -20.62 -11.56 27.02
N LEU A 506 -21.41 -10.63 26.48
CA LEU A 506 -21.18 -9.19 26.67
C LEU A 506 -21.64 -8.65 28.03
N SER A 507 -22.55 -9.35 28.71
CA SER A 507 -23.14 -8.92 30.00
C SER A 507 -22.26 -9.20 31.22
N THR A 508 -21.22 -10.04 31.08
CA THR A 508 -20.38 -10.45 32.21
C THR A 508 -18.97 -9.84 32.12
N PRO A 509 -18.33 -9.48 33.24
CA PRO A 509 -16.92 -9.06 33.24
C PRO A 509 -15.98 -10.10 32.62
N GLU A 510 -16.23 -11.39 32.85
CA GLU A 510 -15.43 -12.49 32.32
C GLU A 510 -15.56 -12.60 30.81
N GLY A 511 -16.78 -12.49 30.28
CA GLY A 511 -17.02 -12.52 28.84
C GLY A 511 -16.43 -11.29 28.13
N ARG A 512 -16.52 -10.10 28.73
CA ARG A 512 -15.84 -8.89 28.22
C ARG A 512 -14.32 -9.01 28.28
N THR A 513 -13.77 -9.74 29.27
CA THR A 513 -12.33 -10.07 29.32
C THR A 513 -11.92 -11.00 28.18
N LYS A 514 -12.70 -12.05 27.90
CA LYS A 514 -12.47 -12.92 26.73
C LYS A 514 -12.52 -12.13 25.42
N ALA A 515 -13.47 -11.21 25.30
CA ALA A 515 -13.57 -10.35 24.12
C ALA A 515 -12.34 -9.47 23.95
N ALA A 516 -11.91 -8.81 25.02
CA ALA A 516 -10.71 -8.00 25.02
C ALA A 516 -9.44 -8.80 24.67
N GLN A 517 -9.31 -10.04 25.18
CA GLN A 517 -8.20 -10.93 24.83
C GLN A 517 -8.17 -11.27 23.34
N GLY A 518 -9.33 -11.56 22.73
CA GLY A 518 -9.42 -11.85 21.30
C GLY A 518 -9.08 -10.66 20.42
N ILE A 519 -9.60 -9.48 20.77
CA ILE A 519 -9.31 -8.23 20.05
C ILE A 519 -7.82 -7.87 20.18
N ALA A 520 -7.28 -7.89 21.40
CA ALA A 520 -5.87 -7.56 21.65
C ALA A 520 -4.94 -8.54 20.94
N LYS A 521 -5.27 -9.85 20.92
CA LYS A 521 -4.53 -10.86 20.15
C LYS A 521 -4.48 -10.51 18.66
N GLY A 522 -5.62 -10.14 18.06
CA GLY A 522 -5.67 -9.78 16.64
C GLY A 522 -4.88 -8.50 16.32
N ILE A 523 -4.92 -7.51 17.21
CA ILE A 523 -4.08 -6.31 17.08
C ILE A 523 -2.59 -6.69 17.15
N LEU A 524 -2.18 -7.46 18.16
CA LEU A 524 -0.78 -7.89 18.33
C LEU A 524 -0.29 -8.76 17.17
N GLU A 525 -1.12 -9.67 16.66
CA GLU A 525 -0.85 -10.49 15.47
C GLU A 525 -0.64 -9.62 14.23
N PHE A 526 -1.51 -8.63 13.99
CA PHE A 526 -1.33 -7.68 12.89
C PHE A 526 -0.04 -6.87 13.05
N MET A 527 0.33 -6.57 14.29
CA MET A 527 1.58 -5.91 14.65
C MET A 527 2.79 -6.87 14.62
N GLY A 528 2.65 -8.16 14.32
CA GLY A 528 3.76 -9.12 14.37
C GLY A 528 4.47 -9.17 15.73
N ILE A 529 3.74 -8.88 16.83
CA ILE A 529 4.24 -8.99 18.20
C ILE A 529 3.79 -10.34 18.75
N ASP A 530 4.76 -11.17 19.17
CA ASP A 530 4.46 -12.40 19.89
C ASP A 530 3.72 -12.08 21.20
N VAL A 531 2.52 -12.64 21.33
CA VAL A 531 1.66 -12.40 22.49
C VAL A 531 2.31 -13.03 23.72
N LYS A 532 2.75 -12.20 24.67
CA LYS A 532 3.15 -12.72 25.99
C LYS A 532 1.90 -13.29 26.67
N PRO A 533 1.97 -14.51 27.24
CA PRO A 533 0.90 -15.01 28.09
C PRO A 533 0.56 -13.96 29.15
N LEU A 534 -0.72 -13.70 29.36
CA LEU A 534 -1.15 -12.89 30.50
C LEU A 534 -0.78 -13.68 31.75
N ASP A 535 0.20 -13.19 32.51
CA ASP A 535 0.51 -13.73 33.83
C ASP A 535 -0.79 -13.73 34.64
N ARG A 536 -1.21 -14.93 35.08
CA ARG A 536 -2.47 -15.17 35.78
C ARG A 536 -2.52 -14.51 37.15
#